data_AF-A0A8C2HNY3-F1
#
_entry.id   AF-A0A8C2HNY3-F1
#
_cell.length_a   1.000
_cell.length_b   1.000
_cell.length_c   1.000
_cell.angle_alpha   90.00
_cell.angle_beta   90.00
_cell.angle_gamma   90.00
#
_symmetry.space_group_name_H-M   'P 1'
#
loop_
_entity.id
_entity.type
_entity.pdbx_description
1 polymer ?
#
loop_
_entity_poly.entity_id
_entity_poly.type
_entity_poly.pdbx_seq_one_letter_code
_entity_poly.pdbx_strand_id
1 'polypeptide(L)'
;NLLKFALSLRAYSSTVHSFQQIATNEPPPPGCKAFFNVHGQTSCDTERLKVMLDNALERPKPYLFKGDHKFPSANPDAPVVILYAELGTKEFSRFHQLMLSKANKGLITYVLRHFLSNPSKGKVLLSGYGVELAIKNQE
;
A
#
# COMPACT_ATOMS: atom_id res chain seq x y z
N ASN A 1 -11.16 -0.92 24.81
CA ASN A 1 -12.16 -1.30 23.78
C ASN A 1 -12.19 -0.41 22.52
N LEU A 2 -11.24 0.51 22.30
CA LEU A 2 -11.24 1.39 21.12
C LEU A 2 -10.97 0.66 19.79
N LEU A 3 -10.04 -0.31 19.79
CA LEU A 3 -9.74 -1.10 18.59
C LEU A 3 -10.97 -1.85 18.07
N LYS A 4 -11.74 -2.47 18.97
CA LYS A 4 -12.99 -3.17 18.63
C LYS A 4 -13.98 -2.22 17.96
N PHE A 5 -14.15 -1.02 18.51
CA PHE A 5 -15.01 0.00 17.94
C PHE A 5 -14.56 0.46 16.54
N ALA A 6 -13.25 0.73 16.35
CA ALA A 6 -12.70 1.14 15.06
C ALA A 6 -12.87 0.05 13.98
N LEU A 7 -12.71 -1.23 14.36
CA LEU A 7 -12.97 -2.37 13.48
C LEU A 7 -14.45 -2.51 13.13
N SER A 8 -15.34 -2.33 14.11
CA SER A 8 -16.80 -2.32 13.87
C SER A 8 -17.22 -1.18 12.92
N LEU A 9 -16.63 0.01 13.07
CA LEU A 9 -16.87 1.14 12.17
C LEU A 9 -16.17 1.03 10.81
N ARG A 10 -15.24 0.08 10.64
CA ARG A 10 -14.44 -0.05 9.41
C ARG A 10 -13.67 1.23 9.07
N ALA A 11 -13.15 1.92 10.08
CA ALA A 11 -12.57 3.26 9.96
C ALA A 11 -11.41 3.37 8.93
N TYR A 12 -10.68 2.28 8.69
CA TYR A 12 -9.54 2.25 7.76
C TYR A 12 -9.85 1.58 6.40
N SER A 13 -11.08 1.16 6.14
CA SER A 13 -11.43 0.50 4.87
C SER A 13 -11.22 1.38 3.65
N SER A 14 -11.43 2.70 3.78
CA SER A 14 -11.16 3.66 2.71
C SER A 14 -9.67 3.71 2.37
N THR A 15 -8.78 3.79 3.36
CA THR A 15 -7.33 3.79 3.16
C THR A 15 -6.85 2.53 2.45
N VAL A 16 -7.35 1.35 2.86
CA VAL A 16 -7.01 0.07 2.20
C VAL A 16 -7.49 0.07 0.75
N HIS A 17 -8.71 0.57 0.48
CA HIS A 17 -9.23 0.65 -0.88
C HIS A 17 -8.46 1.66 -1.75
N SER A 18 -8.01 2.78 -1.17
CA SER A 18 -7.19 3.76 -1.89
C SER A 18 -5.90 3.14 -2.44
N PHE A 19 -5.24 2.23 -1.70
CA PHE A 19 -4.06 1.55 -2.22
C PHE A 19 -4.35 0.67 -3.43
N GLN A 20 -5.52 0.01 -3.45
CA GLN A 20 -5.95 -0.78 -4.62
C GLN A 20 -6.21 0.12 -5.83
N GLN A 21 -6.84 1.28 -5.61
CA GLN A 21 -7.06 2.28 -6.67
C GLN A 21 -5.75 2.85 -7.21
N ILE A 22 -4.78 3.14 -6.34
CA ILE A 22 -3.45 3.59 -6.75
C ILE A 22 -2.75 2.51 -7.60
N ALA A 23 -2.81 1.25 -7.18
CA ALA A 23 -2.24 0.13 -7.93
C ALA A 23 -2.94 -0.13 -9.29
N THR A 24 -4.16 0.38 -9.47
CA THR A 24 -4.85 0.34 -10.78
C THR A 24 -4.23 1.33 -11.77
N ASN A 25 -3.73 2.47 -11.27
CA ASN A 25 -3.03 3.47 -12.08
C ASN A 25 -1.55 3.11 -12.32
N GLU A 26 -0.95 2.34 -11.40
CA GLU A 26 0.41 1.80 -11.49
C GLU A 26 0.35 0.28 -11.67
N PRO A 27 0.00 -0.23 -12.87
CA PRO A 27 -0.35 -1.63 -13.03
C PRO A 27 0.83 -2.56 -12.71
N PRO A 28 0.57 -3.71 -12.06
CA PRO A 28 1.58 -4.73 -11.85
C PRO A 28 2.11 -5.27 -13.19
N PRO A 29 3.39 -5.69 -13.23
CA PRO A 29 3.89 -6.50 -14.34
C PRO A 29 3.04 -7.78 -14.52
N PRO A 30 2.87 -8.27 -15.76
CA PRO A 30 2.06 -9.46 -16.02
C PRO A 30 2.62 -10.68 -15.28
N GLY A 31 1.74 -11.38 -14.55
CA GLY A 31 2.08 -12.62 -13.85
C GLY A 31 2.59 -12.47 -12.41
N CYS A 32 2.68 -11.24 -11.88
CA CYS A 32 3.21 -10.99 -10.54
C CYS A 32 2.10 -10.68 -9.53
N LYS A 33 2.04 -11.45 -8.42
CA LYS A 33 1.08 -11.20 -7.33
C LYS A 33 1.56 -10.13 -6.35
N ALA A 34 2.87 -9.98 -6.23
CA ALA A 34 3.53 -8.89 -5.54
C ALA A 34 4.54 -8.21 -6.46
N PHE A 35 4.62 -6.89 -6.40
CA PHE A 35 5.54 -6.10 -7.20
C PHE A 35 6.00 -4.88 -6.40
N PHE A 36 7.11 -4.29 -6.81
CA PHE A 36 7.63 -3.07 -6.22
C PHE A 36 7.75 -1.98 -7.28
N ASN A 37 7.49 -0.74 -6.86
CA ASN A 37 7.68 0.46 -7.65
C ASN A 37 8.89 1.23 -7.10
N VAL A 38 9.86 1.49 -7.98
CA VAL A 38 11.00 2.38 -7.71
C VAL A 38 10.90 3.55 -8.66
N HIS A 39 10.52 4.73 -8.14
CA HIS A 39 10.46 5.99 -8.89
C HIS A 39 9.78 5.86 -10.27
N GLY A 40 8.62 5.21 -10.33
CA GLY A 40 7.80 5.06 -11.54
C GLY A 40 8.07 3.82 -12.39
N GLN A 41 9.10 3.02 -12.08
CA GLN A 41 9.30 1.72 -12.71
C GLN A 41 8.80 0.60 -11.80
N THR A 42 8.06 -0.35 -12.36
CA THR A 42 7.53 -1.51 -11.65
C THR A 42 8.29 -2.78 -12.02
N SER A 43 8.56 -3.62 -11.03
CA SER A 43 9.13 -4.96 -11.27
C SER A 43 8.77 -5.90 -10.13
N CYS A 44 8.91 -7.20 -10.38
CA CYS A 44 8.79 -8.27 -9.38
C CYS A 44 10.09 -9.08 -9.24
N ASP A 45 11.11 -8.78 -10.04
CA ASP A 45 12.36 -9.53 -10.05
C ASP A 45 13.38 -8.93 -9.09
N THR A 46 13.92 -9.75 -8.18
CA THR A 46 14.93 -9.27 -7.21
C THR A 46 16.24 -8.82 -7.85
N GLU A 47 16.55 -9.29 -9.06
CA GLU A 47 17.76 -8.88 -9.80
C GLU A 47 17.60 -7.48 -10.37
N ARG A 48 16.44 -7.20 -10.98
CA ARG A 48 16.09 -5.88 -11.54
C ARG A 48 16.03 -4.80 -10.48
N LEU A 49 15.73 -5.17 -9.23
CA LEU A 49 15.73 -4.23 -8.11
C LEU A 49 17.06 -3.46 -7.98
N LYS A 50 18.22 -4.12 -8.18
CA LYS A 50 19.52 -3.42 -8.08
C LYS A 50 19.66 -2.35 -9.16
N VAL A 51 19.40 -2.73 -10.41
CA VAL A 51 19.45 -1.83 -11.57
C VAL A 51 18.48 -0.65 -11.41
N MET A 52 17.28 -0.90 -10.88
CA MET A 52 16.28 0.14 -10.65
C MET A 52 16.69 1.12 -9.55
N LEU A 53 17.43 0.67 -8.54
CA LEU A 53 17.95 1.50 -7.47
C LEU A 53 19.09 2.41 -7.94
N ASP A 54 19.98 1.90 -8.80
CA ASP A 54 21.07 2.68 -9.37
C ASP A 54 20.54 3.84 -10.24
N ASN A 55 19.49 3.57 -11.04
CA ASN A 55 18.82 4.55 -11.89
C ASN A 55 17.69 5.33 -11.18
N ALA A 56 17.57 5.22 -9.85
CA ALA A 56 16.47 5.86 -9.13
C ALA A 56 16.70 7.37 -8.95
N LEU A 57 17.95 7.80 -8.77
CA LEU A 57 18.29 9.21 -8.50
C LEU A 57 18.02 10.13 -9.69
N GLU A 58 18.02 9.60 -10.91
CA GLU A 58 17.70 10.35 -12.14
C GLU A 58 16.21 10.66 -12.29
N ARG A 59 15.35 9.96 -11.52
CA ARG A 59 13.90 10.04 -11.63
C ARG A 59 13.29 10.77 -10.44
N PRO A 60 12.18 11.51 -10.63
CA PRO A 60 11.54 12.24 -9.56
C PRO A 60 11.10 11.29 -8.43
N LYS A 61 11.32 11.70 -7.19
CA LYS A 61 10.87 10.95 -6.01
C LYS A 61 9.34 10.82 -6.06
N PRO A 62 8.78 9.61 -5.88
CA PRO A 62 7.34 9.42 -5.90
C PRO A 62 6.67 10.11 -4.71
N TYR A 63 5.44 10.55 -4.90
CA TYR A 63 4.64 11.13 -3.82
C TYR A 63 4.22 10.03 -2.82
N LEU A 64 4.47 10.31 -1.54
CA LEU A 64 4.06 9.44 -0.43
C LEU A 64 2.80 10.00 0.23
N PHE A 65 1.79 9.17 0.39
CA PHE A 65 0.54 9.53 1.03
C PHE A 65 0.67 9.46 2.55
N LYS A 66 -0.11 10.26 3.28
CA LYS A 66 -0.11 10.25 4.75
C LYS A 66 -0.47 8.87 5.35
N GLY A 67 -1.23 8.06 4.62
CA GLY A 67 -1.60 6.70 5.04
C GLY A 67 -0.55 5.64 4.74
N ASP A 68 0.53 5.97 4.03
CA ASP A 68 1.57 5.02 3.66
C ASP A 68 2.35 4.55 4.89
N HIS A 69 2.56 3.24 4.99
CA HIS A 69 3.42 2.69 6.02
C HIS A 69 4.89 2.83 5.58
N LYS A 70 5.54 3.90 6.03
CA LYS A 70 6.98 4.13 5.86
C LYS A 70 7.77 3.45 6.97
N PHE A 71 8.70 2.60 6.59
CA PHE A 71 9.63 1.97 7.53
C PHE A 71 10.74 2.96 7.92
N PRO A 72 11.28 2.86 9.15
CA PRO A 72 12.43 3.66 9.55
C PRO A 72 13.58 3.48 8.56
N SER A 73 14.13 4.59 8.09
CA SER A 73 15.32 4.63 7.25
C SER A 73 16.27 5.68 7.82
N ALA A 74 17.56 5.36 7.81
CA ALA A 74 18.61 6.25 8.30
C ALA A 74 18.87 7.46 7.37
N ASN A 75 18.51 7.34 6.08
CA ASN A 75 18.83 8.34 5.06
C ASN A 75 17.57 8.86 4.36
N PRO A 76 17.21 10.16 4.50
CA PRO A 76 16.07 10.77 3.82
C PRO A 76 16.28 10.95 2.30
N ASP A 77 17.52 10.90 1.83
CA ASP A 77 17.87 10.99 0.41
C ASP A 77 17.93 9.65 -0.30
N ALA A 78 17.75 8.55 0.44
CA ALA A 78 17.69 7.22 -0.15
C ALA A 78 16.52 7.08 -1.14
N PRO A 79 16.71 6.32 -2.23
CA PRO A 79 15.65 6.05 -3.20
C PRO A 79 14.44 5.40 -2.54
N VAL A 80 13.25 5.80 -2.97
CA VAL A 80 11.98 5.33 -2.42
C VAL A 80 11.54 4.06 -3.15
N VAL A 81 11.28 3.01 -2.39
CA VAL A 81 10.78 1.74 -2.89
C VAL A 81 9.44 1.43 -2.25
N ILE A 82 8.41 1.33 -3.07
CA ILE A 82 7.04 1.04 -2.67
C ILE A 82 6.75 -0.42 -3.00
N LEU A 83 6.50 -1.26 -2.00
CA LEU A 83 6.08 -2.64 -2.20
C LEU A 83 4.55 -2.72 -2.21
N TYR A 84 4.01 -3.28 -3.29
CA TYR A 84 2.62 -3.67 -3.43
C TYR A 84 2.50 -5.17 -3.23
N ALA A 85 1.89 -5.61 -2.14
CA ALA A 85 1.77 -7.02 -1.83
C ALA A 85 0.54 -7.35 -0.96
N GLU A 86 0.11 -8.60 -1.09
CA GLU A 86 -0.90 -9.19 -0.21
C GLU A 86 -0.25 -9.66 1.10
N LEU A 87 -0.74 -9.12 2.22
CA LEU A 87 -0.27 -9.49 3.56
C LEU A 87 -0.61 -10.96 3.84
N GLY A 88 0.32 -11.68 4.44
CA GLY A 88 0.16 -13.10 4.77
C GLY A 88 0.60 -14.07 3.68
N THR A 89 1.02 -13.58 2.51
CA THR A 89 1.59 -14.44 1.45
C THR A 89 3.08 -14.72 1.66
N LYS A 90 3.57 -15.85 1.12
CA LYS A 90 5.00 -16.20 1.14
C LYS A 90 5.85 -15.18 0.36
N GLU A 91 5.30 -14.67 -0.74
CA GLU A 91 5.94 -13.66 -1.59
C GLU A 91 6.13 -12.34 -0.82
N PHE A 92 5.10 -11.90 -0.10
CA PHE A 92 5.21 -10.76 0.81
C PHE A 92 6.35 -10.96 1.81
N SER A 93 6.39 -12.09 2.52
CA SER A 93 7.45 -12.34 3.52
C SER A 93 8.85 -12.22 2.92
N ARG A 94 9.07 -12.80 1.73
CA ARG A 94 10.36 -12.76 1.03
C ARG A 94 10.77 -11.33 0.66
N PHE A 95 9.88 -10.58 0.01
CA PHE A 95 10.18 -9.19 -0.38
C PHE A 95 10.30 -8.27 0.83
N HIS A 96 9.44 -8.44 1.82
CA HIS A 96 9.45 -7.65 3.04
C HIS A 96 10.79 -7.75 3.78
N GLN A 97 11.29 -8.97 4.01
CA GLN A 97 12.59 -9.18 4.64
C GLN A 97 13.75 -8.56 3.83
N LEU A 98 13.72 -8.71 2.50
CA LEU A 98 14.72 -8.11 1.62
C LEU A 98 14.71 -6.58 1.71
N MET A 99 13.55 -5.95 1.60
CA MET A 99 13.41 -4.49 1.66
C MET A 99 13.77 -3.95 3.04
N LEU A 100 13.33 -4.63 4.11
CA LEU A 100 13.65 -4.25 5.48
C LEU A 100 15.16 -4.30 5.74
N SER A 101 15.85 -5.33 5.24
CA SER A 101 17.32 -5.43 5.36
C SER A 101 18.05 -4.28 4.67
N LYS A 102 17.52 -3.78 3.54
CA LYS A 102 18.08 -2.65 2.79
C LYS A 102 17.74 -1.31 3.45
N ALA A 103 16.52 -1.16 3.97
CA ALA A 103 16.06 0.03 4.67
C ALA A 103 16.84 0.25 5.98
N ASN A 104 17.08 -0.83 6.74
CA ASN A 104 17.89 -0.80 7.96
C ASN A 104 19.34 -0.38 7.70
N LYS A 105 19.88 -0.71 6.51
CA LYS A 105 21.20 -0.26 6.05
C LYS A 105 21.20 1.17 5.50
N GLY A 106 20.06 1.85 5.48
CA GLY A 106 19.92 3.21 4.93
C GLY A 106 20.01 3.29 3.40
N LEU A 107 19.91 2.15 2.69
CA LEU A 107 20.06 2.11 1.24
C LEU A 107 18.77 2.52 0.51
N ILE A 108 17.61 2.32 1.14
CA ILE A 108 16.30 2.61 0.55
C ILE A 108 15.37 3.21 1.59
N THR A 109 14.43 4.03 1.14
CA THR A 109 13.22 4.35 1.90
C THR A 109 12.13 3.35 1.52
N TYR A 110 11.83 2.43 2.43
CA TYR A 110 10.85 1.37 2.18
C TYR A 110 9.44 1.78 2.61
N VAL A 111 8.48 1.64 1.70
CA VAL A 111 7.05 1.88 1.92
C VAL A 111 6.26 0.63 1.55
N LEU A 112 5.26 0.28 2.36
CA LEU A 112 4.36 -0.85 2.11
C LEU A 112 2.94 -0.35 1.80
N ARG A 113 2.40 -0.80 0.66
CA ARG A 113 1.00 -0.64 0.27
C ARG A 113 0.36 -2.01 0.09
N HIS A 114 -0.82 -2.18 0.68
CA HIS A 114 -1.55 -3.43 0.51
C HIS A 114 -2.16 -3.51 -0.89
N PHE A 115 -1.93 -4.64 -1.57
CA PHE A 115 -2.42 -4.89 -2.91
C PHE A 115 -2.97 -6.31 -3.04
N LEU A 116 -4.07 -6.46 -3.78
CA LEU A 116 -4.68 -7.74 -4.11
C LEU A 116 -4.82 -7.82 -5.63
N SER A 117 -4.25 -8.84 -6.24
CA SER A 117 -4.36 -9.03 -7.70
C SER A 117 -5.81 -9.29 -8.14
N ASN A 118 -6.60 -9.98 -7.31
CA ASN A 118 -7.99 -10.32 -7.58
C ASN A 118 -8.86 -9.97 -6.36
N PRO A 119 -9.26 -8.70 -6.18
CA PRO A 119 -10.11 -8.31 -5.07
C PRO A 119 -11.52 -8.88 -5.22
N SER A 120 -12.18 -9.14 -4.09
CA SER A 120 -13.59 -9.55 -4.08
C SER A 120 -14.48 -8.45 -4.67
N LYS A 121 -15.50 -8.84 -5.43
CA LYS A 121 -16.54 -7.94 -5.96
C LYS A 121 -17.58 -7.54 -4.91
N GLY A 122 -17.49 -8.10 -3.69
CA GLY A 122 -18.41 -7.81 -2.60
C GLY A 122 -18.32 -6.36 -2.14
N LYS A 123 -19.46 -5.70 -2.00
CA LYS A 123 -19.52 -4.32 -1.47
C LYS A 123 -19.36 -4.32 0.06
N VAL A 124 -18.67 -3.32 0.57
CA VAL A 124 -18.47 -3.12 2.01
C VAL A 124 -19.68 -2.39 2.59
N LEU A 125 -20.39 -3.04 3.52
CA LEU A 125 -21.39 -2.37 4.36
C LEU A 125 -20.70 -1.33 5.26
N LEU A 126 -21.16 -0.09 5.23
CA LEU A 126 -20.66 0.99 6.08
C LEU A 126 -21.57 1.17 7.29
N SER A 127 -21.05 1.79 8.33
CA SER A 127 -21.78 2.13 9.55
C SER A 127 -21.44 3.57 9.93
N GLY A 128 -22.12 4.13 10.94
CA GLY A 128 -21.94 5.53 11.34
C GLY A 128 -22.88 6.51 10.65
N TYR A 129 -23.96 6.01 10.05
CA TYR A 129 -25.10 6.81 9.62
C TYR A 129 -26.30 6.55 10.54
N GLY A 130 -27.11 7.59 10.76
CA GLY A 130 -28.42 7.47 11.41
C GLY A 130 -29.51 7.40 10.36
N VAL A 131 -30.58 6.68 10.66
CA VAL A 131 -31.82 6.71 9.86
C VAL A 131 -32.91 7.18 10.80
N GLU A 132 -33.64 8.21 10.38
CA GLU A 132 -34.82 8.69 11.10
C GLU A 132 -36.05 8.60 10.20
N LEU A 133 -37.20 8.42 10.83
CA LEU A 133 -38.50 8.44 10.18
C LEU A 133 -39.23 9.68 10.66
N ALA A 134 -39.38 10.66 9.78
CA ALA A 134 -40.15 11.86 10.07
C ALA A 134 -41.64 11.59 9.86
N ILE A 135 -42.46 11.91 10.85
CA ILE A 135 -43.91 11.90 10.71
C ILE A 135 -44.32 13.07 9.82
N LYS A 136 -44.93 12.76 8.68
CA LYS A 136 -45.34 13.75 7.68
C LYS A 136 -46.60 14.53 8.05
N ASN A 137 -47.51 13.93 8.83
CA ASN A 137 -48.69 14.62 9.34
C ASN A 137 -48.72 14.56 10.88
N GLN A 138 -48.64 15.72 11.51
CA GLN A 138 -48.66 15.89 12.97
C GLN A 138 -50.01 16.42 13.48
N GLU A 139 -50.97 16.63 12.58
CA GLU A 139 -52.34 17.06 12.87
C GLU A 139 -53.22 15.94 13.42
#